data_AF-A0A1H4PFK9-F1
#
_entry.id   AF-A0A1H4PFK9-F1
#
_cell.length_a   1.000
_cell.length_b   1.000
_cell.length_c   1.000
_cell.angle_alpha   90.00
_cell.angle_beta   90.00
_cell.angle_gamma   90.00
#
_symmetry.space_group_name_H-M   'P 1'
#
loop_
_entity.id
_entity.type
_entity.pdbx_description
1 polymer ?
#
loop_
_entity_poly.entity_id
_entity_poly.type
_entity_poly.pdbx_seq_one_letter_code
_entity_poly.pdbx_strand_id
1 'polypeptide(L)'
;MFRTLLGAAALIATLALTGCVSYNVTGPLGAPLHPAPISSPRTAQIADVQVTAPGIDEATRTAISRSLTAQLTPYVKSAGYFQQLSEFPTRLGEDDVVLKFNMTSLKGHRAPHPGYLPGALLTLTVWIWVNGPIYVDSFDLAGDLSIVDRNGKELASAREQLKFERNVGLYGREYWAPTQGAKQLNELVAKLLDNASARLAQR
;
A
#
# COMPACT_ATOMS: atom_id res chain seq x y z
N MET A 1 -45.87 6.61 9.08
CA MET A 1 -44.49 6.97 9.47
C MET A 1 -43.64 5.78 9.89
N PHE A 2 -44.09 4.90 10.79
CA PHE A 2 -43.28 3.76 11.25
C PHE A 2 -42.92 2.75 10.14
N ARG A 3 -43.86 2.44 9.23
CA ARG A 3 -43.62 1.60 8.04
C ARG A 3 -42.62 2.18 7.04
N THR A 4 -42.63 3.50 6.83
CA THR A 4 -41.68 4.19 5.94
C THR A 4 -40.29 4.27 6.56
N LEU A 5 -40.20 4.45 7.88
CA LEU A 5 -38.92 4.39 8.62
C LEU A 5 -38.31 2.98 8.63
N LEU A 6 -39.12 1.93 8.81
CA LEU A 6 -38.69 0.53 8.71
C LEU A 6 -38.24 0.16 7.29
N GLY A 7 -38.96 0.62 6.26
CA GLY A 7 -38.58 0.42 4.87
C GLY A 7 -37.26 1.12 4.53
N ALA A 8 -37.07 2.36 5.01
CA ALA A 8 -35.81 3.09 4.82
C ALA A 8 -34.64 2.44 5.57
N ALA A 9 -34.85 1.98 6.81
CA ALA A 9 -33.82 1.28 7.59
C ALA A 9 -33.43 -0.06 6.94
N ALA A 10 -34.39 -0.81 6.40
CA ALA A 10 -34.11 -2.04 5.66
C ALA A 10 -33.32 -1.77 4.36
N LEU A 11 -33.64 -0.70 3.64
CA LEU A 11 -32.95 -0.32 2.41
C LEU A 11 -31.51 0.15 2.68
N ILE A 12 -31.29 0.90 3.76
CA ILE A 12 -29.95 1.31 4.22
C ILE A 12 -29.15 0.09 4.69
N ALA A 13 -29.79 -0.85 5.39
CA ALA A 13 -29.14 -2.08 5.85
C ALA A 13 -28.74 -3.00 4.68
N THR A 14 -29.57 -3.09 3.62
CA THR A 14 -29.19 -3.86 2.42
C THR A 14 -28.08 -3.20 1.63
N LEU A 15 -28.09 -1.87 1.50
CA LEU A 15 -27.00 -1.10 0.86
C LEU A 15 -25.67 -1.24 1.63
N ALA A 16 -25.72 -1.28 2.96
CA ALA A 16 -24.53 -1.51 3.79
C ALA A 16 -23.92 -2.90 3.54
N LEU A 17 -24.73 -3.93 3.35
CA LEU A 17 -24.27 -5.31 3.14
C LEU A 17 -23.72 -5.59 1.72
N THR A 18 -23.92 -4.68 0.76
CA THR A 18 -23.50 -4.85 -0.65
C THR A 18 -22.18 -4.17 -1.02
N GLY A 19 -21.40 -3.71 -0.03
CA GLY A 19 -20.17 -2.95 -0.27
C GLY A 19 -19.00 -3.78 -0.79
N CYS A 20 -19.08 -4.28 -2.03
CA CYS A 20 -17.91 -4.70 -2.80
C CYS A 20 -17.20 -3.42 -3.28
N VAL A 21 -16.00 -3.13 -2.76
CA VAL A 21 -15.25 -1.93 -3.14
C VAL A 21 -13.87 -2.34 -3.60
N SER A 22 -13.54 -2.02 -4.85
CA SER A 22 -12.19 -2.14 -5.41
C SER A 22 -11.58 -0.74 -5.52
N TYR A 23 -10.32 -0.60 -5.14
CA TYR A 23 -9.61 0.67 -5.14
C TYR A 23 -8.10 0.46 -5.34
N ASN A 24 -7.42 1.55 -5.70
CA ASN A 24 -5.96 1.57 -5.76
C ASN A 24 -5.39 1.98 -4.40
N VAL A 25 -4.46 1.20 -3.86
CA VAL A 25 -3.77 1.51 -2.60
C VAL A 25 -2.74 2.60 -2.84
N THR A 26 -2.91 3.75 -2.18
CA THR A 26 -2.10 4.95 -2.42
C THR A 26 -1.49 5.56 -1.15
N GLY A 27 -1.71 4.92 0.01
CA GLY A 27 -1.19 5.38 1.29
C GLY A 27 -2.28 5.92 2.22
N PRO A 28 -1.90 6.68 3.27
CA PRO A 28 -0.60 7.29 3.48
C PRO A 28 0.51 6.30 3.88
N LEU A 29 1.74 6.53 3.43
CA LEU A 29 2.93 5.91 4.03
C LEU A 29 3.09 6.45 5.46
N GLY A 30 3.09 5.54 6.43
CA GLY A 30 3.34 5.86 7.82
C GLY A 30 4.83 6.08 8.10
N ALA A 31 5.18 6.15 9.38
CA ALA A 31 6.58 6.11 9.80
C ALA A 31 7.26 4.80 9.33
N PRO A 32 8.59 4.82 9.13
CA PRO A 32 9.37 3.62 8.84
C PRO A 32 9.08 2.51 9.85
N LEU A 33 8.93 1.27 9.38
CA LEU A 33 8.63 0.12 10.24
C LEU A 33 9.76 -0.17 11.23
N HIS A 34 10.99 0.07 10.79
CA HIS A 34 12.21 0.00 11.58
C HIS A 34 13.26 0.95 10.95
N PRO A 35 14.29 1.34 11.71
CA PRO A 35 15.47 1.97 11.14
C PRO A 35 16.12 1.06 10.08
N ALA A 36 16.85 1.66 9.14
CA ALA A 36 17.59 0.92 8.14
C ALA A 36 18.61 -0.03 8.81
N PRO A 37 18.64 -1.32 8.45
CA PRO A 37 19.59 -2.26 9.02
C PRO A 37 21.04 -1.96 8.59
N ILE A 38 21.20 -1.37 7.41
CA ILE A 38 22.48 -0.96 6.84
C ILE A 38 22.28 0.45 6.25
N SER A 39 23.17 1.37 6.60
CA SER A 39 23.19 2.73 6.03
C SER A 39 24.30 2.86 5.01
N SER A 40 23.99 3.37 3.82
CA SER A 40 24.97 3.66 2.78
C SER A 40 25.59 5.05 2.97
N PRO A 41 26.92 5.21 2.80
CA PRO A 41 27.56 6.53 2.84
C PRO A 41 27.23 7.42 1.63
N ARG A 42 26.52 6.88 0.63
CA ARG A 42 26.17 7.59 -0.62
C ARG A 42 24.99 8.52 -0.41
N THR A 43 24.91 9.60 -1.19
CA THR A 43 23.69 10.40 -1.28
C THR A 43 22.71 9.69 -2.20
N ALA A 44 21.44 9.61 -1.80
CA ALA A 44 20.38 9.11 -2.66
C ALA A 44 19.47 10.22 -3.14
N GLN A 45 19.06 10.15 -4.40
CA GLN A 45 17.98 10.94 -4.97
C GLN A 45 16.82 10.02 -5.32
N ILE A 46 15.59 10.44 -5.02
CA ILE A 46 14.40 9.68 -5.42
C ILE A 46 13.94 10.20 -6.77
N ALA A 47 13.85 9.31 -7.75
CA ALA A 47 13.18 9.61 -9.02
C ALA A 47 11.66 9.51 -8.85
N ASP A 48 10.93 10.17 -9.76
CA ASP A 48 9.47 10.03 -9.82
C ASP A 48 9.08 8.55 -9.86
N VAL A 49 8.19 8.18 -8.94
CA VAL A 49 7.71 6.80 -8.81
C VAL A 49 6.95 6.42 -10.07
N GLN A 50 7.37 5.35 -10.72
CA GLN A 50 6.65 4.80 -11.86
C GLN A 50 5.51 3.90 -11.37
N VAL A 51 4.42 3.87 -12.12
CA VAL A 51 3.27 3.02 -11.82
C VAL A 51 2.89 2.29 -13.10
N THR A 52 3.40 1.09 -13.29
CA THR A 52 3.10 0.25 -14.47
C THR A 52 1.97 -0.76 -14.19
N ALA A 53 1.22 -0.58 -13.10
CA ALA A 53 0.12 -1.45 -12.74
C ALA A 53 -0.99 -1.46 -13.83
N PRO A 54 -1.44 -2.65 -14.28
CA PRO A 54 -2.44 -2.75 -15.33
C PRO A 54 -3.82 -2.29 -14.84
N GLY A 55 -4.60 -1.68 -15.74
CA GLY A 55 -5.96 -1.24 -15.45
C GLY A 55 -6.07 0.13 -14.76
N ILE A 56 -4.96 0.88 -14.65
CA ILE A 56 -4.95 2.26 -14.17
C ILE A 56 -4.79 3.20 -15.38
N ASP A 57 -5.70 4.17 -15.53
CA ASP A 57 -5.62 5.20 -16.57
C ASP A 57 -4.48 6.20 -16.32
N GLU A 58 -4.09 6.95 -17.34
CA GLU A 58 -2.91 7.83 -17.27
C GLU A 58 -3.04 8.97 -16.24
N ALA A 59 -4.24 9.54 -16.07
CA ALA A 59 -4.45 10.63 -15.13
C ALA A 59 -4.35 10.11 -13.69
N THR A 60 -4.99 8.98 -13.39
CA THR A 60 -4.87 8.31 -12.10
C THR A 60 -3.44 7.87 -11.84
N ARG A 61 -2.76 7.29 -12.82
CA ARG A 61 -1.36 6.87 -12.74
C ARG A 61 -0.44 8.04 -12.35
N THR A 62 -0.60 9.18 -13.01
CA THR A 62 0.17 10.40 -12.73
C THR A 62 -0.11 10.92 -11.32
N ALA A 63 -1.38 10.92 -10.89
CA ALA A 63 -1.74 11.34 -9.53
C ALA A 63 -1.14 10.44 -8.46
N ILE A 64 -1.18 9.11 -8.66
CA ILE A 64 -0.57 8.13 -7.75
C ILE A 64 0.95 8.31 -7.72
N SER A 65 1.59 8.43 -8.88
CA SER A 65 3.04 8.66 -9.01
C SER A 65 3.49 9.87 -8.19
N ARG A 66 2.84 11.03 -8.37
CA ARG A 66 3.17 12.26 -7.61
C ARG A 66 2.94 12.08 -6.12
N SER A 67 1.82 11.47 -5.74
CA SER A 67 1.48 11.21 -4.34
C SER A 67 2.50 10.30 -3.66
N LEU A 68 2.87 9.18 -4.28
CA LEU A 68 3.85 8.25 -3.73
C LEU A 68 5.25 8.86 -3.67
N THR A 69 5.64 9.63 -4.70
CA THR A 69 6.92 10.34 -4.70
C THR A 69 7.02 11.31 -3.52
N ALA A 70 5.97 12.11 -3.29
CA ALA A 70 5.92 13.05 -2.17
C ALA A 70 5.95 12.35 -0.80
N GLN A 71 5.41 11.13 -0.69
CA GLN A 71 5.40 10.35 0.53
C GLN A 71 6.70 9.56 0.77
N LEU A 72 7.37 9.09 -0.28
CA LEU A 72 8.61 8.31 -0.17
C LEU A 72 9.81 9.16 0.24
N THR A 73 9.88 10.41 -0.19
CA THR A 73 10.97 11.34 0.21
C THR A 73 11.12 11.46 1.73
N PRO A 74 10.09 11.85 2.51
CA PRO A 74 10.20 11.88 3.96
C PRO A 74 10.35 10.49 4.59
N TYR A 75 9.81 9.44 3.97
CA TYR A 75 9.96 8.07 4.43
C TYR A 75 11.42 7.61 4.40
N VAL A 76 12.08 7.67 3.25
CA VAL A 76 13.48 7.24 3.08
C VAL A 76 14.41 8.11 3.94
N LYS A 77 14.14 9.43 4.00
CA LYS A 77 14.90 10.36 4.84
C LYS A 77 14.84 9.98 6.32
N SER A 78 13.67 9.60 6.83
CA SER A 78 13.50 9.23 8.24
C SER A 78 13.97 7.81 8.55
N ALA A 79 13.98 6.90 7.56
CA ALA A 79 14.42 5.53 7.75
C ALA A 79 15.95 5.38 7.84
N GLY A 80 16.72 6.29 7.25
CA GLY A 80 18.18 6.33 7.40
C GLY A 80 18.98 5.37 6.51
N TYR A 81 18.41 4.93 5.38
CA TYR A 81 19.08 4.03 4.43
C TYR A 81 20.31 4.66 3.74
N PHE A 82 20.35 6.00 3.66
CA PHE A 82 21.41 6.77 3.02
C PHE A 82 21.84 7.92 3.93
N GLN A 83 23.13 8.27 3.91
CA GLN A 83 23.68 9.36 4.72
C GLN A 83 23.00 10.70 4.44
N GLN A 84 22.67 10.94 3.17
CA GLN A 84 21.97 12.14 2.76
C GLN A 84 20.96 11.81 1.65
N LEU A 85 19.85 12.55 1.64
CA LEU A 85 18.89 12.53 0.54
C LEU A 85 19.01 13.87 -0.21
N SER A 86 19.24 13.83 -1.51
CA SER A 86 19.19 15.03 -2.36
C SER A 86 17.83 15.15 -3.03
N GLU A 87 17.33 16.38 -3.14
CA GLU A 87 16.08 16.65 -3.82
C GLU A 87 16.33 16.77 -5.32
N PHE A 88 15.43 16.22 -6.13
CA PHE A 88 15.43 16.44 -7.57
C PHE A 88 15.05 17.90 -7.88
N PRO A 89 15.67 18.59 -8.86
CA PRO A 89 16.69 18.15 -9.82
C PRO A 89 18.12 18.61 -9.45
N THR A 90 18.73 18.04 -8.40
CA THR A 90 20.14 18.30 -8.08
C THR A 90 21.07 17.39 -8.91
N ARG A 91 22.21 17.92 -9.37
CA ARG A 91 23.25 17.10 -10.03
C ARG A 91 23.85 16.10 -9.03
N LEU A 92 23.88 14.84 -9.43
CA LEU A 92 24.48 13.74 -8.67
C LEU A 92 26.01 13.84 -8.69
N GLY A 93 26.63 13.66 -7.53
CA GLY A 93 28.06 13.43 -7.37
C GLY A 93 28.53 12.11 -8.00
N GLU A 94 29.82 11.81 -7.86
CA GLU A 94 30.41 10.59 -8.45
C GLU A 94 29.88 9.29 -7.84
N ASP A 95 29.58 9.29 -6.53
CA ASP A 95 29.08 8.11 -5.81
C ASP A 95 27.57 8.19 -5.50
N ASP A 96 26.89 9.22 -5.99
CA ASP A 96 25.48 9.44 -5.70
C ASP A 96 24.58 8.49 -6.52
N VAL A 97 23.50 8.03 -5.90
CA VAL A 97 22.60 7.03 -6.49
C VAL A 97 21.20 7.57 -6.66
N VAL A 98 20.49 7.05 -7.66
CA VAL A 98 19.08 7.32 -7.89
C VAL A 98 18.24 6.09 -7.54
N LEU A 99 17.24 6.30 -6.70
CA LEU A 99 16.25 5.30 -6.34
C LEU A 99 15.08 5.39 -7.31
N LYS A 100 14.89 4.35 -8.11
CA LYS A 100 13.79 4.22 -9.06
C LYS A 100 12.79 3.20 -8.54
N PHE A 101 11.68 3.68 -8.01
CA PHE A 101 10.56 2.84 -7.60
C PHE A 101 9.61 2.65 -8.77
N ASN A 102 9.14 1.41 -8.96
CA ASN A 102 8.06 1.09 -9.88
C ASN A 102 6.99 0.25 -9.18
N MET A 103 5.76 0.72 -9.14
CA MET A 103 4.63 -0.01 -8.57
C MET A 103 3.90 -0.79 -9.67
N THR A 104 3.97 -2.12 -9.61
CA THR A 104 3.44 -3.04 -10.63
C THR A 104 2.07 -3.60 -10.25
N SER A 105 1.68 -3.55 -8.97
CA SER A 105 0.31 -3.81 -8.52
C SER A 105 -0.01 -2.94 -7.31
N LEU A 106 -1.19 -2.34 -7.29
CA LEU A 106 -1.67 -1.48 -6.20
C LEU A 106 -3.12 -1.80 -5.86
N LYS A 107 -3.52 -3.07 -5.83
CA LYS A 107 -4.93 -3.44 -5.72
C LYS A 107 -5.35 -3.60 -4.27
N GLY A 108 -6.43 -2.94 -3.89
CA GLY A 108 -7.19 -3.16 -2.67
C GLY A 108 -8.62 -3.55 -3.01
N HIS A 109 -9.15 -4.55 -2.32
CA HIS A 109 -10.51 -5.03 -2.53
C HIS A 109 -11.15 -5.37 -1.19
N ARG A 110 -12.41 -4.99 -1.02
CA ARG A 110 -13.25 -5.42 0.10
C ARG A 110 -14.49 -6.09 -0.49
N ALA A 111 -14.78 -7.31 -0.07
CA ALA A 111 -15.98 -8.04 -0.45
C ALA A 111 -16.65 -8.69 0.77
N PRO A 112 -17.97 -8.90 0.75
CA PRO A 112 -18.65 -9.72 1.75
C PRO A 112 -17.96 -11.08 1.86
N HIS A 113 -17.79 -11.59 3.08
CA HIS A 113 -17.12 -12.87 3.26
C HIS A 113 -17.91 -13.99 2.54
N PRO A 114 -17.24 -14.89 1.79
CA PRO A 114 -17.91 -15.88 0.94
C PRO A 114 -18.79 -16.87 1.71
N GLY A 115 -18.53 -17.03 3.01
CA GLY A 115 -19.38 -17.81 3.92
C GLY A 115 -20.82 -17.32 4.10
N TYR A 116 -21.23 -16.20 3.50
CA TYR A 116 -22.57 -15.58 3.68
C TYR A 116 -23.54 -15.71 2.49
N LEU A 117 -23.33 -16.66 1.58
CA LEU A 117 -24.29 -16.99 0.52
C LEU A 117 -25.60 -17.61 1.08
N PRO A 118 -26.75 -17.51 0.37
CA PRO A 118 -28.04 -17.13 0.96
C PRO A 118 -28.76 -18.29 1.66
N GLY A 119 -28.44 -18.51 2.93
CA GLY A 119 -29.20 -19.38 3.85
C GLY A 119 -29.10 -18.95 5.32
N ALA A 120 -28.46 -17.81 5.58
CA ALA A 120 -27.78 -17.55 6.83
C ALA A 120 -28.30 -16.32 7.59
N LEU A 121 -29.55 -15.86 7.42
CA LEU A 121 -30.04 -14.65 8.14
C LEU A 121 -30.06 -14.84 9.68
N LEU A 122 -30.36 -16.05 10.17
CA LEU A 122 -30.32 -16.35 11.61
C LEU A 122 -28.89 -16.54 12.13
N THR A 123 -28.03 -17.22 11.36
CA THR A 123 -26.61 -17.36 11.71
C THR A 123 -25.88 -16.02 11.63
N LEU A 124 -26.23 -15.15 10.68
CA LEU A 124 -25.75 -13.77 10.55
C LEU A 124 -25.97 -13.00 11.84
N THR A 125 -27.15 -13.13 12.46
CA THR A 125 -27.46 -12.39 13.68
C THR A 125 -26.52 -12.83 14.80
N VAL A 126 -26.51 -14.12 15.18
CA VAL A 126 -25.66 -14.62 16.27
C VAL A 126 -24.17 -14.41 15.99
N TRP A 127 -23.74 -14.59 14.74
CA TRP A 127 -22.36 -14.46 14.30
C TRP A 127 -21.87 -13.01 14.33
N ILE A 128 -22.69 -12.04 13.91
CA ILE A 128 -22.37 -10.61 14.06
C ILE A 128 -22.24 -10.26 15.54
N TRP A 129 -23.15 -10.75 16.40
CA TRP A 129 -23.11 -10.50 17.85
C TRP A 129 -21.83 -11.00 18.52
N VAL A 130 -21.24 -12.09 18.03
CA VAL A 130 -19.93 -12.59 18.52
C VAL A 130 -18.72 -12.06 17.74
N ASN A 131 -18.90 -10.97 16.98
CA ASN A 131 -17.87 -10.33 16.14
C ASN A 131 -17.28 -11.21 15.03
N GLY A 132 -18.10 -12.09 14.45
CA GLY A 132 -17.70 -12.89 13.30
C GLY A 132 -17.40 -12.03 12.05
N PRO A 133 -16.50 -12.49 11.15
CA PRO A 133 -15.99 -11.68 10.06
C PRO A 133 -16.99 -11.50 8.92
N ILE A 134 -17.49 -10.29 8.71
CA ILE A 134 -18.51 -9.94 7.71
C ILE A 134 -17.95 -9.58 6.32
N TYR A 135 -16.70 -9.10 6.27
CA TYR A 135 -15.97 -8.83 5.03
C TYR A 135 -14.63 -9.53 4.99
N VAL A 136 -14.09 -9.66 3.78
CA VAL A 136 -12.69 -9.96 3.51
C VAL A 136 -12.09 -8.74 2.80
N ASP A 137 -11.04 -8.18 3.41
CA ASP A 137 -10.15 -7.22 2.76
C ASP A 137 -9.00 -7.98 2.09
N SER A 138 -8.92 -7.94 0.77
CA SER A 138 -7.82 -8.52 -0.01
C SER A 138 -6.94 -7.42 -0.61
N PHE A 139 -5.63 -7.56 -0.47
CA PHE A 139 -4.62 -6.65 -1.00
C PHE A 139 -3.63 -7.40 -1.86
N ASP A 140 -3.33 -6.85 -3.04
CA ASP A 140 -2.27 -7.33 -3.93
C ASP A 140 -1.40 -6.14 -4.33
N LEU A 141 -0.29 -5.99 -3.61
CA LEU A 141 0.69 -4.94 -3.82
C LEU A 141 1.97 -5.53 -4.35
N ALA A 142 2.51 -4.96 -5.42
CA ALA A 142 3.77 -5.39 -5.99
C ALA A 142 4.56 -4.17 -6.47
N GLY A 143 5.87 -4.24 -6.31
CA GLY A 143 6.75 -3.18 -6.75
C GLY A 143 8.18 -3.66 -6.95
N ASP A 144 8.92 -2.81 -7.65
CA ASP A 144 10.34 -2.95 -7.94
C ASP A 144 11.06 -1.69 -7.45
N LEU A 145 12.26 -1.86 -6.94
CA LEU A 145 13.19 -0.79 -6.62
C LEU A 145 14.49 -1.08 -7.35
N SER A 146 14.95 -0.15 -8.17
CA SER A 146 16.27 -0.17 -8.78
C SER A 146 17.09 1.02 -8.27
N ILE A 147 18.28 0.73 -7.75
CA ILE A 147 19.29 1.70 -7.33
C ILE A 147 20.27 1.82 -8.49
N VAL A 148 20.28 2.98 -9.14
CA VAL A 148 21.16 3.23 -10.28
C VAL A 148 22.20 4.30 -9.96
N ASP A 149 23.37 4.17 -10.57
CA ASP A 149 24.41 5.19 -10.56
C ASP A 149 24.01 6.42 -11.41
N ARG A 150 24.77 7.52 -11.33
CA ARG A 150 24.66 8.72 -12.19
C ARG A 150 24.65 8.40 -13.68
N ASN A 151 25.31 7.31 -14.09
CA ASN A 151 25.40 6.88 -15.49
C ASN A 151 24.22 5.98 -15.91
N GLY A 152 23.25 5.74 -15.02
CA GLY A 152 22.11 4.86 -15.26
C GLY A 152 22.42 3.37 -15.12
N LYS A 153 23.63 3.01 -14.67
CA LYS A 153 24.01 1.61 -14.42
C LYS A 153 23.34 1.12 -13.14
N GLU A 154 22.65 -0.03 -13.21
CA GLU A 154 22.05 -0.65 -12.04
C GLU A 154 23.11 -1.21 -11.07
N LEU A 155 23.08 -0.70 -9.85
CA LEU A 155 23.95 -1.13 -8.76
C LEU A 155 23.28 -2.22 -7.92
N ALA A 156 22.00 -2.06 -7.64
CA ALA A 156 21.19 -3.03 -6.92
C ALA A 156 19.73 -2.93 -7.34
N SER A 157 19.00 -4.02 -7.22
CA SER A 157 17.55 -4.02 -7.39
C SER A 157 16.88 -4.99 -6.44
N ALA A 158 15.62 -4.71 -6.10
CA ALA A 158 14.75 -5.58 -5.34
C ALA A 158 13.37 -5.58 -5.97
N ARG A 159 12.69 -6.73 -5.90
CA ARG A 159 11.32 -6.91 -6.38
C ARG A 159 10.55 -7.65 -5.31
N GLU A 160 9.41 -7.09 -4.93
CA GLU A 160 8.60 -7.61 -3.84
C GLU A 160 7.13 -7.63 -4.23
N GLN A 161 6.41 -8.62 -3.71
CA GLN A 161 4.97 -8.73 -3.83
C GLN A 161 4.37 -9.18 -2.50
N LEU A 162 3.35 -8.46 -2.06
CA LEU A 162 2.58 -8.76 -0.87
C LEU A 162 1.13 -9.04 -1.27
N LYS A 163 0.71 -10.27 -0.99
CA LYS A 163 -0.69 -10.68 -1.03
C LYS A 163 -1.15 -10.90 0.39
N PHE A 164 -2.21 -10.21 0.77
CA PHE A 164 -2.72 -10.26 2.13
C PHE A 164 -4.23 -10.24 2.12
N GLU A 165 -4.83 -11.19 2.82
CA GLU A 165 -6.27 -11.21 3.05
C GLU A 165 -6.55 -11.10 4.55
N ARG A 166 -7.59 -10.34 4.89
CA ARG A 166 -8.00 -10.15 6.27
C ARG A 166 -9.49 -10.16 6.41
N ASN A 167 -9.93 -11.01 7.31
CA ASN A 167 -11.29 -11.07 7.80
C ASN A 167 -11.61 -9.86 8.68
N VAL A 168 -12.71 -9.18 8.40
CA VAL A 168 -13.16 -7.95 9.09
C VAL A 168 -14.54 -8.17 9.69
N GLY A 169 -14.63 -8.13 11.02
CA GLY A 169 -15.89 -8.19 11.78
C GLY A 169 -16.46 -6.80 12.08
N LEU A 170 -17.75 -6.74 12.42
CA LEU A 170 -18.48 -5.49 12.67
C LEU A 170 -17.88 -4.64 13.79
N TYR A 171 -17.38 -5.27 14.85
CA TYR A 171 -16.76 -4.58 15.99
C TYR A 171 -15.25 -4.40 15.82
N GLY A 172 -14.68 -4.87 14.69
CA GLY A 172 -13.28 -4.66 14.36
C GLY A 172 -13.01 -3.20 13.97
N ARG A 173 -11.83 -2.69 14.34
CA ARG A 173 -11.42 -1.32 13.97
C ARG A 173 -11.42 -1.11 12.47
N GLU A 174 -11.05 -2.14 11.71
CA GLU A 174 -10.90 -2.12 10.26
C GLU A 174 -12.25 -1.99 9.52
N TYR A 175 -13.37 -2.28 10.21
CA TYR A 175 -14.71 -1.99 9.71
C TYR A 175 -15.00 -0.47 9.76
N TRP A 176 -14.72 0.16 10.91
CA TRP A 176 -15.02 1.57 11.18
C TRP A 176 -13.97 2.56 10.64
N ALA A 177 -12.72 2.11 10.52
CA ALA A 177 -11.58 2.88 10.04
C ALA A 177 -10.75 2.03 9.06
N PRO A 178 -11.22 1.88 7.80
CA PRO A 178 -10.50 1.10 6.80
C PRO A 178 -9.16 1.78 6.51
N THR A 179 -8.05 1.09 6.80
CA THR A 179 -6.69 1.61 6.59
C THR A 179 -6.26 1.62 5.12
N GLN A 180 -7.16 1.31 4.19
CA GLN A 180 -6.98 1.34 2.72
C GLN A 180 -5.63 0.80 2.22
N GLY A 181 -5.08 -0.25 2.84
CA GLY A 181 -3.81 -0.85 2.44
C GLY A 181 -2.55 -0.08 2.84
N ALA A 182 -2.66 1.03 3.59
CA ALA A 182 -1.52 1.86 4.01
C ALA A 182 -0.41 1.06 4.73
N LYS A 183 -0.79 0.12 5.60
CA LYS A 183 0.17 -0.75 6.29
C LYS A 183 0.89 -1.68 5.32
N GLN A 184 0.16 -2.28 4.39
CA GLN A 184 0.71 -3.18 3.38
C GLN A 184 1.65 -2.43 2.43
N LEU A 185 1.30 -1.19 2.07
CA LEU A 185 2.17 -0.34 1.27
C LEU A 185 3.46 0.02 2.02
N ASN A 186 3.35 0.35 3.31
CA ASN A 186 4.51 0.61 4.17
C ASN A 186 5.43 -0.63 4.26
N GLU A 187 4.85 -1.82 4.44
CA GLU A 187 5.59 -3.08 4.45
C GLU A 187 6.27 -3.38 3.11
N LEU A 188 5.60 -3.13 1.98
CA LEU A 188 6.18 -3.30 0.65
C LEU A 188 7.40 -2.40 0.46
N VAL A 189 7.27 -1.13 0.81
CA VAL A 189 8.36 -0.14 0.69
C VAL A 189 9.54 -0.50 1.59
N ALA A 190 9.30 -0.90 2.84
CA ALA A 190 10.35 -1.34 3.74
C ALA A 190 11.12 -2.53 3.17
N LYS A 191 10.44 -3.59 2.72
CA LYS A 191 11.09 -4.77 2.14
C LYS A 191 11.89 -4.44 0.88
N LEU A 192 11.36 -3.59 0.01
CA LEU A 192 12.09 -3.13 -1.18
C LEU A 192 13.39 -2.43 -0.79
N LEU A 193 13.33 -1.49 0.14
CA LEU A 193 14.48 -0.72 0.62
C LEU A 193 15.50 -1.62 1.35
N ASP A 194 15.05 -2.50 2.23
CA ASP A 194 15.92 -3.44 2.95
C ASP A 194 16.68 -4.34 1.98
N ASN A 195 15.96 -4.97 1.05
CA ASN A 195 16.56 -5.93 0.14
C ASN A 195 17.47 -5.23 -0.89
N ALA A 196 17.09 -4.04 -1.37
CA ALA A 196 17.93 -3.27 -2.30
C ALA A 196 19.19 -2.72 -1.60
N SER A 197 19.06 -2.18 -0.38
CA SER A 197 20.20 -1.66 0.39
C SER A 197 21.17 -2.76 0.82
N ALA A 198 20.66 -3.93 1.24
CA ALA A 198 21.49 -5.08 1.56
C ALA A 198 22.30 -5.56 0.34
N ARG A 199 21.69 -5.60 -0.85
CA ARG A 199 22.39 -5.93 -2.11
C ARG A 199 23.39 -4.85 -2.52
N LEU A 200 23.08 -3.58 -2.27
CA LEU A 200 23.99 -2.47 -2.52
C LEU A 200 25.24 -2.58 -1.65
N ALA A 201 25.10 -2.96 -0.38
CA ALA A 201 26.21 -3.10 0.56
C ALA A 201 27.19 -4.24 0.22
N GLN A 202 26.80 -5.18 -0.65
CA GLN A 202 27.65 -6.25 -1.14
C GLN A 202 28.55 -5.83 -2.32
N ARG A 203 28.46 -4.58 -2.79
CA ARG A 203 29.21 -4.04 -3.92
C ARG A 203 30.08 -2.85 -3.54
#